data_AF-A0A355FXI7-F1
#
_entry.id   AF-A0A355FXI7-F1
#
_cell.length_a   1.000
_cell.length_b   1.000
_cell.length_c   1.000
_cell.angle_alpha   90.00
_cell.angle_beta   90.00
_cell.angle_gamma   90.00
#
_symmetry.space_group_name_H-M   'P 1'
#
loop_
_entity.id
_entity.type
_entity.pdbx_description
1 polymer ?
#
loop_
_entity_poly.entity_id
_entity_poly.type
_entity_poly.pdbx_seq_one_letter_code
_entity_poly.pdbx_strand_id
1 'polypeptide(L)'
;MVVKFDPVMVHAEDEKEIEAHKENVPSTKPLHDMEAVAQRTMQAIKAAGTLNEEGKKKLHAIVKTRLNGLRDAYKTRAALEATEGLGWSGGELTQALEAIEKMYAELEAAGVEKAQREKREYVANRVARFASNGAETNGMSVKAPSASAPAAAADYVLTESPPPAFKKGRAGDQADSAPQLPSSNMPFVSARQTSTLPPSLKRKGKVRDVTAPRKLSGPVEELAGMTIADFRRLGSTGEEAAGEIQERFQLLEEQSYAARLKGISAWRRSPLYETYVSVVSEALQGGLGLEAVLRSHESSGEEMFKLEEMKALVKLNGMLRV
;
A
#
# COMPACT_ATOMS: atom_id res chain seq x y z
N MET A 1 9.58 -40.20 14.39
CA MET A 1 9.36 -39.59 15.72
C MET A 1 8.57 -38.32 15.47
N VAL A 2 7.27 -38.33 15.75
CA VAL A 2 6.35 -37.22 15.43
C VAL A 2 6.44 -36.20 16.56
N VAL A 3 7.05 -35.05 16.28
CA VAL A 3 7.08 -33.93 17.22
C VAL A 3 5.68 -33.32 17.23
N LYS A 4 4.93 -33.59 18.30
CA LYS A 4 3.67 -32.89 18.57
C LYS A 4 4.01 -31.44 18.88
N PHE A 5 3.47 -30.52 18.09
CA PHE A 5 3.50 -29.10 18.37
C PHE A 5 2.56 -28.82 19.54
N ASP A 6 3.09 -28.37 20.67
CA ASP A 6 2.25 -27.91 21.78
C ASP A 6 1.65 -26.55 21.43
N PRO A 7 0.34 -26.34 21.66
CA PRO A 7 -0.32 -25.08 21.33
C PRO A 7 0.05 -24.04 22.38
N VAL A 8 0.71 -22.96 21.93
CA VAL A 8 0.82 -21.63 22.56
C VAL A 8 0.78 -21.65 24.09
N MET A 9 1.94 -21.81 24.74
CA MET A 9 2.09 -21.39 26.13
C MET A 9 1.98 -19.87 26.17
N VAL A 10 0.80 -19.36 26.54
CA VAL A 10 0.65 -17.99 27.03
C VAL A 10 1.31 -17.97 28.40
N HIS A 11 2.34 -17.15 28.60
CA HIS A 11 2.99 -17.08 29.92
C HIS A 11 2.00 -16.50 30.93
N ALA A 12 2.09 -16.92 32.20
CA ALA A 12 1.18 -16.45 33.26
C ALA A 12 1.23 -14.92 33.48
N GLU A 13 2.28 -14.25 32.99
CA GLU A 13 2.38 -12.79 32.94
C GLU A 13 1.58 -12.21 31.77
N ASP A 14 1.64 -12.83 30.59
CA ASP A 14 0.83 -12.49 29.42
C ASP A 14 -0.67 -12.69 29.70
N GLU A 15 -1.07 -13.70 30.46
CA GLU A 15 -2.47 -13.90 30.85
C GLU A 15 -3.00 -12.75 31.72
N LYS A 16 -2.16 -12.22 32.63
CA LYS A 16 -2.52 -11.06 33.47
C LYS A 16 -2.56 -9.77 32.66
N GLU A 17 -1.64 -9.60 31.71
CA GLU A 17 -1.63 -8.46 30.81
C GLU A 17 -2.84 -8.48 29.85
N ILE A 18 -3.18 -9.66 29.30
CA ILE A 18 -4.37 -9.86 28.48
C ILE A 18 -5.64 -9.55 29.28
N GLU A 19 -5.76 -10.02 30.52
CA GLU A 19 -6.96 -9.77 31.34
C GLU A 19 -7.08 -8.29 31.75
N ALA A 20 -5.96 -7.61 32.05
CA ALA A 20 -5.94 -6.18 32.35
C ALA A 20 -6.31 -5.29 31.14
N HIS A 21 -5.99 -5.76 29.93
CA HIS A 21 -6.32 -5.02 28.69
C HIS A 21 -7.67 -5.41 28.08
N LYS A 22 -8.25 -6.56 28.46
CA LYS A 22 -9.57 -7.03 28.00
C LYS A 22 -10.70 -6.06 28.33
N GLU A 23 -10.65 -5.45 29.50
CA GLU A 23 -11.64 -4.46 29.97
C GLU A 23 -11.55 -3.13 29.22
N ASN A 24 -10.38 -2.84 28.65
CA ASN A 24 -10.08 -1.62 27.90
C ASN A 24 -10.20 -1.78 26.38
N VAL A 25 -10.52 -2.97 25.87
CA VAL A 25 -10.86 -3.14 24.46
C VAL A 25 -12.28 -2.59 24.27
N PRO A 26 -12.46 -1.48 23.52
CA PRO A 26 -13.80 -0.99 23.25
C PRO A 26 -14.56 -2.09 22.50
N SER A 27 -15.59 -2.65 23.12
CA SER A 27 -16.52 -3.57 22.49
C SER A 27 -17.21 -2.81 21.36
N THR A 28 -16.68 -2.92 20.15
CA THR A 28 -17.24 -2.28 18.97
C THR A 28 -18.51 -3.04 18.62
N LYS A 29 -19.67 -2.46 18.98
CA LYS A 29 -20.95 -2.97 18.50
C LYS A 29 -20.90 -2.98 16.96
N PRO A 30 -21.27 -4.09 16.31
CA PRO A 30 -21.34 -4.14 14.85
C PRO A 30 -22.26 -3.02 14.37
N LEU A 31 -21.81 -2.28 13.34
CA LEU A 31 -22.49 -1.06 12.87
C LEU A 31 -23.92 -1.34 12.40
N HIS A 32 -24.15 -2.54 11.87
CA HIS A 32 -25.45 -2.99 11.42
C HIS A 32 -25.64 -4.46 11.79
N ASP A 33 -26.87 -4.84 12.07
CA ASP A 33 -27.26 -6.24 12.16
C ASP A 33 -27.35 -6.82 10.74
N MET A 34 -26.31 -7.55 10.34
CA MET A 34 -26.21 -8.16 9.01
C MET A 34 -27.35 -9.13 8.70
N GLU A 35 -27.92 -9.76 9.73
CA GLU A 35 -29.04 -10.70 9.55
C GLU A 35 -30.32 -9.94 9.21
N ALA A 36 -30.61 -8.86 9.94
CA ALA A 36 -31.76 -8.00 9.65
C ALA A 36 -31.65 -7.33 8.28
N VAL A 37 -30.45 -6.92 7.88
CA VAL A 37 -30.21 -6.31 6.56
C VAL A 37 -30.38 -7.34 5.44
N ALA A 38 -29.84 -8.55 5.59
CA ALA A 38 -30.04 -9.62 4.62
C ALA A 38 -31.52 -9.98 4.44
N GLN A 39 -32.31 -10.01 5.52
CA GLN A 39 -33.76 -10.24 5.45
C GLN A 39 -34.50 -9.12 4.71
N ARG A 40 -34.16 -7.85 4.96
CA ARG A 40 -34.74 -6.71 4.22
C ARG A 40 -34.42 -6.78 2.72
N THR A 41 -33.17 -7.14 2.38
CA THR A 41 -32.77 -7.31 0.97
C THR A 41 -33.58 -8.41 0.30
N MET A 42 -33.80 -9.55 0.96
CA MET A 42 -34.65 -10.61 0.42
C MET A 42 -36.11 -10.17 0.22
N GLN A 43 -36.66 -9.37 1.14
CA GLN A 43 -38.02 -8.83 1.00
C GLN A 43 -38.16 -7.82 -0.15
N ALA A 44 -37.08 -7.10 -0.48
CA ALA A 44 -37.06 -6.16 -1.60
C ALA A 44 -37.05 -6.88 -2.98
N ILE A 45 -36.63 -8.15 -3.03
CA ILE A 45 -36.59 -8.94 -4.26
C ILE A 45 -37.97 -9.58 -4.48
N LYS A 46 -38.74 -9.08 -5.46
CA LYS A 46 -40.10 -9.60 -5.74
C LYS A 46 -40.08 -11.09 -6.12
N ALA A 47 -39.06 -11.52 -6.87
CA ALA A 47 -38.85 -12.91 -7.26
C ALA A 47 -38.53 -13.85 -6.07
N ALA A 48 -38.15 -13.33 -4.89
CA ALA A 48 -37.91 -14.17 -3.72
C ALA A 48 -39.22 -14.75 -3.13
N GLY A 49 -40.37 -14.15 -3.44
CA GLY A 49 -41.68 -14.61 -3.00
C GLY A 49 -42.16 -15.91 -3.68
N THR A 50 -41.64 -16.22 -4.88
CA THR A 50 -42.00 -17.42 -5.65
C THR A 50 -41.08 -18.60 -5.37
N LEU A 51 -40.12 -18.43 -4.46
CA LEU A 51 -39.02 -19.37 -4.24
C LEU A 51 -39.34 -20.37 -3.11
N ASN A 52 -38.93 -21.64 -3.31
CA ASN A 52 -39.06 -22.69 -2.30
C ASN A 52 -38.17 -22.41 -1.06
N GLU A 53 -38.47 -23.02 0.09
CA GLU A 53 -37.72 -22.84 1.35
C GLU A 53 -36.21 -23.10 1.21
N GLU A 54 -35.83 -24.06 0.38
CA GLU A 54 -34.41 -24.34 0.09
C GLU A 54 -33.77 -23.25 -0.78
N GLY A 55 -34.51 -22.69 -1.73
CA GLY A 55 -34.05 -21.55 -2.53
C GLY A 55 -33.93 -20.29 -1.69
N LYS A 56 -34.85 -20.02 -0.75
CA LYS A 56 -34.75 -18.88 0.17
C LYS A 56 -33.50 -18.96 1.04
N LYS A 57 -33.15 -20.15 1.54
CA LYS A 57 -31.90 -20.38 2.30
C LYS A 57 -30.65 -20.12 1.45
N LYS A 58 -30.65 -20.57 0.20
CA LYS A 58 -29.55 -20.31 -0.75
C LYS A 58 -29.41 -18.82 -1.06
N LEU A 59 -30.54 -18.14 -1.35
CA LEU A 59 -30.58 -16.69 -1.57
C LEU A 59 -30.04 -15.94 -0.35
N HIS A 60 -30.49 -16.31 0.85
CA HIS A 60 -30.01 -15.72 2.10
C HIS A 60 -28.48 -15.84 2.24
N ALA A 61 -27.93 -17.03 1.98
CA ALA A 61 -26.49 -17.25 2.05
C ALA A 61 -25.72 -16.42 1.00
N ILE A 62 -26.25 -16.30 -0.23
CA ILE A 62 -25.65 -15.49 -1.30
C ILE A 62 -25.67 -14.01 -0.92
N VAL A 63 -26.81 -13.50 -0.44
CA VAL A 63 -26.97 -12.10 -0.01
C VAL A 63 -26.07 -11.79 1.17
N LYS A 64 -26.07 -12.62 2.22
CA LYS A 64 -25.23 -12.44 3.41
C LYS A 64 -23.74 -12.42 3.08
N THR A 65 -23.28 -13.31 2.19
CA THR A 65 -21.87 -13.33 1.76
C THR A 65 -21.48 -12.10 0.93
N ARG A 66 -22.38 -11.56 0.12
CA ARG A 66 -22.17 -10.29 -0.61
C ARG A 66 -22.15 -9.09 0.33
N LEU A 67 -23.11 -8.98 1.25
CA LEU A 67 -23.19 -7.88 2.23
C LEU A 67 -21.98 -7.85 3.18
N ASN A 68 -21.39 -9.00 3.48
CA ASN A 68 -20.15 -9.11 4.25
C ASN A 68 -18.87 -8.81 3.43
N GLY A 69 -18.98 -8.50 2.14
CA GLY A 69 -17.83 -8.22 1.27
C GLY A 69 -16.99 -9.45 0.87
N LEU A 70 -17.38 -10.65 1.29
CA LEU A 70 -16.68 -11.91 0.94
C LEU A 70 -16.91 -12.32 -0.52
N ARG A 71 -17.96 -11.79 -1.16
CA ARG A 71 -18.34 -12.09 -2.54
C ARG A 71 -18.39 -10.82 -3.39
N ASP A 72 -17.81 -10.91 -4.58
CA ASP A 72 -17.84 -9.84 -5.58
C ASP A 72 -19.14 -9.85 -6.40
N ALA A 73 -19.49 -8.74 -7.06
CA ALA A 73 -20.70 -8.59 -7.87
C ALA A 73 -20.77 -9.66 -8.97
N TYR A 74 -19.64 -9.94 -9.63
CA TYR A 74 -19.55 -10.98 -10.66
C TYR A 74 -19.84 -12.38 -10.11
N LYS A 75 -19.26 -12.72 -8.94
CA LYS A 75 -19.49 -14.01 -8.27
C LYS A 75 -20.91 -14.14 -7.71
N THR A 76 -21.55 -13.02 -7.38
CA THR A 76 -22.94 -12.95 -6.90
C THR A 76 -23.89 -13.22 -8.06
N ARG A 77 -23.67 -12.57 -9.20
CA ARG A 77 -24.40 -12.82 -10.44
C ARG A 77 -24.32 -14.29 -10.86
N ALA A 78 -23.11 -14.84 -10.94
CA ALA A 78 -22.90 -16.25 -11.31
C ALA A 78 -23.62 -17.22 -10.35
N ALA A 79 -23.68 -16.91 -9.06
CA ALA A 79 -24.37 -17.75 -8.07
C ALA A 79 -25.91 -17.67 -8.17
N LEU A 80 -26.45 -16.53 -8.62
CA LEU A 80 -27.88 -16.37 -8.87
C LEU A 80 -28.31 -16.99 -10.21
N GLU A 81 -27.44 -16.93 -11.23
CA GLU A 81 -27.63 -17.55 -12.55
C GLU A 81 -27.48 -19.09 -12.54
N ALA A 82 -26.66 -19.63 -11.63
CA ALA A 82 -26.41 -21.07 -11.57
C ALA A 82 -27.69 -21.89 -11.35
N THR A 83 -27.84 -22.98 -12.10
CA THR A 83 -28.94 -23.98 -12.02
C THR A 83 -28.97 -24.72 -10.68
N GLU A 84 -27.83 -24.91 -10.02
CA GLU A 84 -27.73 -25.43 -8.65
C GLU A 84 -28.02 -24.36 -7.58
N GLY A 85 -28.06 -23.08 -7.98
CA GLY A 85 -28.39 -21.92 -7.17
C GLY A 85 -29.88 -21.60 -7.22
N LEU A 86 -30.24 -20.56 -7.96
CA LEU A 86 -31.63 -20.08 -8.13
C LEU A 86 -32.14 -20.14 -9.58
N GLY A 87 -31.25 -20.28 -10.57
CA GLY A 87 -31.60 -20.33 -11.98
C GLY A 87 -32.26 -19.05 -12.52
N TRP A 88 -32.12 -17.92 -11.83
CA TRP A 88 -32.71 -16.65 -12.27
C TRP A 88 -31.99 -16.12 -13.50
N SER A 89 -32.76 -15.66 -14.48
CA SER A 89 -32.25 -15.10 -15.72
C SER A 89 -33.03 -13.84 -16.12
N GLY A 90 -32.45 -13.01 -16.98
CA GLY A 90 -33.12 -11.83 -17.53
C GLY A 90 -33.48 -10.77 -16.48
N GLY A 91 -34.76 -10.39 -16.44
CA GLY A 91 -35.25 -9.27 -15.60
C GLY A 91 -35.25 -9.56 -14.11
N GLU A 92 -35.50 -10.81 -13.70
CA GLU A 92 -35.52 -11.22 -12.29
C GLU A 92 -34.12 -11.14 -11.67
N LEU A 93 -33.12 -11.57 -12.42
CA LEU A 93 -31.72 -11.46 -12.04
C LEU A 93 -31.29 -10.00 -11.90
N THR A 94 -31.65 -9.17 -12.87
CA THR A 94 -31.30 -7.74 -12.86
C THR A 94 -31.91 -7.04 -11.66
N GLN A 95 -33.18 -7.31 -11.35
CA GLN A 95 -33.86 -6.77 -10.17
C GLN A 95 -33.22 -7.25 -8.87
N ALA A 96 -32.85 -8.53 -8.78
CA ALA A 96 -32.20 -9.08 -7.60
C ALA A 96 -30.82 -8.44 -7.37
N LEU A 97 -30.02 -8.27 -8.43
CA LEU A 97 -28.73 -7.61 -8.36
C LEU A 97 -28.87 -6.14 -7.95
N GLU A 98 -29.82 -5.41 -8.54
CA GLU A 98 -30.07 -4.01 -8.20
C GLU A 98 -30.46 -3.84 -6.71
N ALA A 99 -31.33 -4.71 -6.19
CA ALA A 99 -31.71 -4.70 -4.79
C ALA A 99 -30.52 -5.00 -3.86
N ILE A 100 -29.64 -5.94 -4.23
CA ILE A 100 -28.45 -6.30 -3.45
C ILE A 100 -27.43 -5.15 -3.47
N GLU A 101 -27.13 -4.59 -4.64
CA GLU A 101 -26.15 -3.51 -4.77
C GLU A 101 -26.63 -2.21 -4.11
N LYS A 102 -27.94 -1.91 -4.17
CA LYS A 102 -28.52 -0.77 -3.45
C LYS A 102 -28.30 -0.89 -1.94
N MET A 103 -28.62 -2.04 -1.36
CA MET A 103 -28.45 -2.27 0.08
C MET A 103 -26.96 -2.30 0.49
N TYR A 104 -26.09 -2.80 -0.38
CA TYR A 104 -24.64 -2.77 -0.17
C TYR A 104 -24.11 -1.33 -0.17
N ALA A 105 -24.53 -0.49 -1.11
CA ALA A 105 -24.16 0.92 -1.16
C ALA A 105 -24.66 1.71 0.06
N GLU A 106 -25.87 1.40 0.57
CA GLU A 106 -26.39 2.00 1.81
C GLU A 106 -25.54 1.62 3.05
N LEU A 107 -25.06 0.37 3.13
CA LEU A 107 -24.15 -0.06 4.20
C LEU A 107 -22.79 0.64 4.13
N GLU A 108 -22.22 0.77 2.93
CA GLU A 108 -20.95 1.48 2.73
C GLU A 108 -21.09 2.97 3.06
N ALA A 109 -22.16 3.63 2.59
CA ALA A 109 -22.44 5.02 2.90
C ALA A 109 -22.58 5.27 4.41
N ALA A 110 -23.34 4.42 5.11
CA ALA A 110 -23.48 4.50 6.56
C ALA A 110 -22.15 4.26 7.30
N GLY A 111 -21.30 3.38 6.79
CA GLY A 111 -19.93 3.17 7.28
C GLY A 111 -19.06 4.42 7.13
N VAL A 112 -19.08 5.03 5.96
CA VAL A 112 -18.35 6.28 5.66
C VAL A 112 -18.85 7.43 6.52
N GLU A 113 -20.17 7.61 6.67
CA GLU A 113 -20.75 8.66 7.52
C GLU A 113 -20.35 8.49 8.99
N LYS A 114 -20.35 7.26 9.51
CA LYS A 114 -19.93 6.98 10.88
C LYS A 114 -18.44 7.32 11.08
N ALA A 115 -17.58 6.91 10.16
CA ALA A 115 -16.15 7.23 10.20
C ALA A 115 -15.90 8.75 10.10
N GLN A 116 -16.66 9.46 9.26
CA GLN A 116 -16.60 10.92 9.18
C GLN A 116 -17.06 11.58 10.48
N ARG A 117 -18.13 11.08 11.12
CA ARG A 117 -18.61 11.59 12.40
C ARG A 117 -17.59 11.39 13.51
N GLU A 118 -17.03 10.19 13.65
CA GLU A 118 -15.97 9.89 14.62
C GLU A 118 -14.73 10.77 14.40
N LYS A 119 -14.33 10.99 13.13
CA LYS A 119 -13.24 11.92 12.79
C LYS A 119 -13.57 13.36 13.19
N ARG A 120 -14.79 13.83 12.96
CA ARG A 120 -15.24 15.18 13.35
C ARG A 120 -15.24 15.34 14.86
N GLU A 121 -15.74 14.37 15.60
CA GLU A 121 -15.74 14.36 17.07
C GLU A 121 -14.32 14.35 17.63
N TYR A 122 -13.42 13.54 17.06
CA TYR A 122 -12.02 13.53 17.45
C TYR A 122 -11.34 14.88 17.24
N VAL A 123 -11.54 15.51 16.07
CA VAL A 123 -10.99 16.84 15.77
C VAL A 123 -11.59 17.89 16.70
N ALA A 124 -12.90 17.86 16.94
CA ALA A 124 -13.58 18.79 17.85
C ALA A 124 -13.06 18.66 19.29
N ASN A 125 -12.93 17.44 19.82
CA ASN A 125 -12.36 17.18 21.15
C ASN A 125 -10.89 17.60 21.25
N ARG A 126 -10.13 17.48 20.16
CA ARG A 126 -8.74 17.92 20.10
C ARG A 126 -8.65 19.45 20.13
N VAL A 127 -9.46 20.14 19.33
CA VAL A 127 -9.54 21.61 19.30
C VAL A 127 -10.01 22.15 20.65
N ALA A 128 -11.01 21.52 21.29
CA ALA A 128 -11.49 21.91 22.61
C ALA A 128 -10.41 21.77 23.69
N ARG A 129 -9.60 20.71 23.65
CA ARG A 129 -8.45 20.53 24.57
C ARG A 129 -7.36 21.57 24.37
N PHE A 130 -7.08 21.98 23.12
CA PHE A 130 -6.13 23.05 22.85
C PHE A 130 -6.68 24.42 23.28
N ALA A 131 -7.99 24.65 23.13
CA ALA A 131 -8.64 25.87 23.59
C ALA A 131 -8.70 25.98 25.12
N SER A 132 -8.90 24.87 25.84
CA SER A 132 -8.92 24.85 27.31
C SER A 132 -7.52 24.98 27.92
N ASN A 133 -6.49 24.38 27.30
CA ASN A 133 -5.12 24.42 27.81
C ASN A 133 -4.35 25.68 27.40
N GLY A 134 -4.88 26.51 26.50
CA GLY A 134 -4.29 27.78 26.09
C GLY A 134 -4.38 28.92 27.11
N ALA A 135 -5.04 28.70 28.26
CA ALA A 135 -5.16 29.70 29.33
C ALA A 135 -4.03 29.65 30.38
N GLU A 136 -3.21 28.59 30.42
CA GLU A 136 -2.17 28.40 31.43
C GLU A 136 -0.83 27.94 30.85
N THR A 137 -0.22 28.72 29.96
CA THR A 137 1.24 28.68 29.79
C THR A 137 1.78 30.10 29.61
N ASN A 138 2.11 30.72 30.73
CA ASN A 138 2.96 31.90 30.76
C ASN A 138 4.41 31.46 30.50
N GLY A 139 5.02 31.95 29.42
CA GLY A 139 6.48 31.93 29.24
C GLY A 139 7.09 30.76 28.46
N MET A 140 6.84 30.67 27.14
CA MET A 140 7.92 30.29 26.22
C MET A 140 7.69 30.94 24.86
N SER A 141 8.51 31.95 24.57
CA SER A 141 8.51 32.70 23.31
C SER A 141 8.91 31.78 22.15
N VAL A 142 7.95 31.44 21.29
CA VAL A 142 8.23 30.94 19.94
C VAL A 142 7.87 32.06 18.98
N LYS A 143 8.92 32.63 18.36
CA LYS A 143 8.85 33.71 17.40
C LYS A 143 8.05 33.26 16.18
N ALA A 144 6.81 33.72 16.06
CA ALA A 144 5.99 33.54 14.87
C ALA A 144 6.62 34.27 13.66
N PRO A 145 6.70 33.66 12.47
CA PRO A 145 6.94 34.41 11.26
C PRO A 145 5.67 35.21 10.93
N SER A 146 5.86 36.53 10.89
CA SER A 146 4.88 37.51 10.42
C SER A 146 4.47 37.18 8.98
N ALA A 147 3.23 36.73 8.80
CA ALA A 147 2.53 36.78 7.52
C ALA A 147 1.34 37.74 7.66
N SER A 148 1.50 38.93 7.10
CA SER A 148 0.41 39.88 6.89
C SER A 148 -0.63 39.28 5.95
N ALA A 149 -1.85 39.10 6.44
CA ALA A 149 -3.02 39.01 5.57
C ALA A 149 -3.40 40.43 5.09
N PRO A 150 -3.98 40.54 3.89
CA PRO A 150 -5.17 41.36 3.75
C PRO A 150 -6.37 40.47 3.45
N ALA A 151 -7.46 40.78 4.14
CA ALA A 151 -8.78 40.23 3.88
C ALA A 151 -9.29 40.73 2.52
N ALA A 152 -9.73 39.81 1.66
CA ALA A 152 -10.72 40.09 0.64
C ALA A 152 -11.44 38.78 0.30
N ALA A 153 -12.75 38.79 0.52
CA ALA A 153 -13.66 37.75 0.06
C ALA A 153 -13.57 37.62 -1.46
N ALA A 154 -13.38 36.40 -1.95
CA ALA A 154 -13.67 36.03 -3.32
C ALA A 154 -13.93 34.52 -3.38
N ASP A 155 -15.10 34.19 -3.94
CA ASP A 155 -15.56 32.84 -4.26
C ASP A 155 -14.48 32.03 -4.98
N TYR A 156 -14.00 30.95 -4.36
CA TYR A 156 -13.24 29.93 -5.07
C TYR A 156 -14.21 28.95 -5.73
N VAL A 157 -14.63 29.31 -6.94
CA VAL A 157 -15.23 28.37 -7.90
C VAL A 157 -14.14 27.40 -8.33
N LEU A 158 -14.43 26.10 -8.21
CA LEU A 158 -13.61 24.99 -8.71
C LEU A 158 -13.58 25.08 -10.25
N THR A 159 -12.54 25.69 -10.83
CA THR A 159 -12.31 25.65 -12.28
C THR A 159 -11.31 24.55 -12.59
N GLU A 160 -11.78 23.51 -13.29
CA GLU A 160 -10.95 22.49 -13.89
C GLU A 160 -9.94 23.16 -14.83
N SER A 161 -8.65 22.95 -14.59
CA SER A 161 -7.62 23.37 -15.53
C SER A 161 -7.70 22.48 -16.78
N PRO A 162 -7.78 23.05 -18.00
CA PRO A 162 -7.81 22.26 -19.23
C PRO A 162 -6.44 21.59 -19.49
N PRO A 163 -6.43 20.39 -20.12
CA PRO A 163 -5.21 19.64 -20.40
C PRO A 163 -4.29 20.38 -21.39
N PRO A 164 -2.95 20.24 -21.27
CA PRO A 164 -2.02 20.89 -22.18
C PRO A 164 -2.15 20.32 -23.61
N ALA A 165 -2.34 21.24 -24.56
CA ALA A 165 -2.48 20.94 -25.99
C ALA A 165 -1.16 20.42 -26.59
N PHE A 166 -1.19 19.18 -27.11
CA PHE A 166 -0.13 18.65 -27.98
C PHE A 166 -0.16 19.38 -29.33
N LYS A 167 0.95 20.05 -29.68
CA LYS A 167 1.13 20.63 -31.02
C LYS A 167 1.30 19.51 -32.05
N LYS A 168 0.30 19.38 -32.91
CA LYS A 168 0.22 18.45 -34.03
C LYS A 168 1.03 19.01 -35.21
N GLY A 169 2.13 18.36 -35.57
CA GLY A 169 2.85 18.60 -36.82
C GLY A 169 2.26 17.73 -37.93
N ARG A 170 1.73 18.37 -38.98
CA ARG A 170 1.47 17.83 -40.34
C ARG A 170 2.51 18.51 -41.24
N ALA A 171 3.05 17.99 -42.35
CA ALA A 171 2.68 16.94 -43.29
C ALA A 171 3.90 16.57 -44.14
N GLY A 172 3.88 15.42 -44.81
CA GLY A 172 4.78 15.13 -45.93
C GLY A 172 4.77 13.68 -46.36
N ASP A 173 3.74 13.28 -47.11
CA ASP A 173 3.67 12.02 -47.87
C ASP A 173 4.80 11.92 -48.91
N GLN A 174 5.47 10.76 -48.97
CA GLN A 174 5.69 10.04 -50.22
C GLN A 174 6.12 8.59 -49.96
N ALA A 175 5.35 7.68 -50.54
CA ALA A 175 5.68 6.27 -50.71
C ALA A 175 6.85 6.11 -51.70
N ASP A 176 7.74 5.15 -51.49
CA ASP A 176 7.79 3.90 -52.27
C ASP A 176 9.03 3.05 -51.88
N SER A 177 8.88 1.74 -52.01
CA SER A 177 9.92 0.73 -52.29
C SER A 177 10.94 0.34 -51.21
N ALA A 178 10.69 -0.82 -50.59
CA ALA A 178 11.73 -1.72 -50.09
C ALA A 178 12.51 -2.33 -51.27
N PRO A 179 13.83 -2.51 -51.14
CA PRO A 179 14.42 -3.78 -51.57
C PRO A 179 15.38 -4.42 -50.57
N GLN A 180 15.46 -5.74 -50.74
CA GLN A 180 16.01 -6.77 -49.89
C GLN A 180 17.54 -6.78 -49.73
N LEU A 181 17.98 -7.49 -48.69
CA LEU A 181 19.34 -7.98 -48.46
C LEU A 181 19.92 -8.70 -49.68
N PRO A 182 21.18 -8.41 -50.07
CA PRO A 182 22.00 -9.38 -50.78
C PRO A 182 22.99 -10.05 -49.81
N SER A 183 22.77 -11.35 -49.62
CA SER A 183 23.77 -12.30 -49.19
C SER A 183 24.90 -12.33 -50.23
N SER A 184 26.15 -12.12 -49.80
CA SER A 184 27.30 -12.39 -50.66
C SER A 184 28.42 -13.06 -49.85
N ASN A 185 28.87 -14.16 -50.44
CA ASN A 185 29.69 -15.22 -49.89
C ASN A 185 31.15 -15.01 -50.31
N MET A 186 32.07 -15.41 -49.42
CA MET A 186 33.53 -15.64 -49.59
C MET A 186 34.49 -14.44 -49.57
N PRO A 187 35.80 -14.66 -49.24
CA PRO A 187 36.40 -15.71 -48.42
C PRO A 187 37.22 -15.16 -47.23
N PHE A 188 37.30 -15.97 -46.18
CA PHE A 188 38.23 -15.80 -45.07
C PHE A 188 39.68 -15.93 -45.56
N VAL A 189 40.41 -14.82 -45.56
CA VAL A 189 41.88 -14.81 -45.69
C VAL A 189 42.49 -14.52 -44.31
N SER A 190 43.01 -15.59 -43.71
CA SER A 190 43.85 -15.52 -42.52
C SER A 190 45.19 -14.89 -42.87
N ALA A 191 45.33 -13.58 -42.65
CA ALA A 191 46.63 -12.91 -42.68
C ALA A 191 47.19 -12.77 -41.26
N ARG A 192 48.24 -13.55 -41.02
CA ARG A 192 49.11 -13.55 -39.84
C ARG A 192 50.02 -12.30 -39.87
N GLN A 193 50.44 -11.88 -38.67
CA GLN A 193 51.51 -10.91 -38.35
C GLN A 193 51.04 -9.44 -38.32
N THR A 194 51.41 -8.57 -37.39
CA THR A 194 52.58 -8.48 -36.50
C THR A 194 52.20 -7.78 -35.18
N SER A 195 52.83 -8.21 -34.09
CA SER A 195 52.86 -7.49 -32.81
C SER A 195 53.69 -6.22 -32.97
N THR A 196 53.05 -5.05 -32.88
CA THR A 196 53.73 -3.79 -32.56
C THR A 196 53.01 -3.11 -31.41
N LEU A 197 53.63 -3.18 -30.23
CA LEU A 197 53.20 -2.48 -29.02
C LEU A 197 53.37 -0.96 -29.24
N PRO A 198 52.34 -0.12 -29.04
CA PRO A 198 52.54 1.32 -29.02
C PRO A 198 53.22 1.77 -27.70
N PRO A 199 54.03 2.85 -27.76
CA PRO A 199 54.81 3.33 -26.62
C PRO A 199 53.94 3.92 -25.51
N SER A 200 54.45 3.79 -24.28
CA SER A 200 53.84 4.15 -23.00
C SER A 200 53.03 5.46 -23.03
N LEU A 201 51.70 5.33 -22.90
CA LEU A 201 50.83 6.45 -22.56
C LEU A 201 51.04 6.80 -21.08
N LYS A 202 51.55 8.01 -20.85
CA LYS A 202 51.63 8.63 -19.52
C LYS A 202 50.28 8.46 -18.81
N ARG A 203 50.33 7.90 -17.60
CA ARG A 203 49.18 7.61 -16.72
C ARG A 203 48.26 8.83 -16.64
N LYS A 204 47.18 8.79 -17.42
CA LYS A 204 46.08 9.75 -17.35
C LYS A 204 45.42 9.56 -15.98
N GLY A 205 45.16 10.67 -15.29
CA GLY A 205 44.63 10.68 -13.93
C GLY A 205 43.44 9.73 -13.78
N LYS A 206 43.37 9.09 -12.60
CA LYS A 206 42.31 8.14 -12.22
C LYS A 206 40.95 8.76 -12.56
N VAL A 207 40.32 8.25 -13.62
CA VAL A 207 38.98 8.69 -14.04
C VAL A 207 38.06 8.36 -12.87
N ARG A 208 37.45 9.37 -12.26
CA ARG A 208 36.37 9.15 -11.28
C ARG A 208 35.20 8.55 -12.04
N ASP A 209 34.72 7.43 -11.54
CA ASP A 209 33.58 6.73 -12.13
C ASP A 209 32.39 7.70 -12.20
N VAL A 210 31.83 7.87 -13.40
CA VAL A 210 30.63 8.69 -13.59
C VAL A 210 29.45 7.78 -13.27
N THR A 211 28.89 7.92 -12.07
CA THR A 211 27.66 7.21 -11.70
C THR A 211 26.57 7.54 -12.71
N ALA A 212 25.94 6.51 -13.26
CA ALA A 212 24.85 6.66 -14.24
C ALA A 212 23.76 7.62 -13.71
N PRO A 213 23.12 8.44 -14.58
CA PRO A 213 22.07 9.34 -14.16
C PRO A 213 20.92 8.55 -13.51
N ARG A 214 20.46 9.01 -12.34
CA ARG A 214 19.33 8.41 -11.63
C ARG A 214 18.12 8.41 -12.57
N LYS A 215 17.58 7.24 -12.87
CA LYS A 215 16.34 7.10 -13.63
C LYS A 215 15.23 7.75 -12.80
N LEU A 216 14.43 8.61 -13.42
CA LEU A 216 13.23 9.15 -12.78
C LEU A 216 12.31 7.96 -12.50
N SER A 217 12.23 7.56 -11.23
CA SER A 217 11.39 6.45 -10.77
C SER A 217 10.15 7.04 -10.12
N GLY A 218 9.00 6.39 -10.30
CA GLY A 218 7.78 6.77 -9.60
C GLY A 218 7.87 6.41 -8.11
N PRO A 219 6.95 6.90 -7.28
CA PRO A 219 6.96 6.62 -5.84
C PRO A 219 6.96 5.12 -5.50
N VAL A 220 6.33 4.28 -6.35
CA VAL A 220 6.31 2.82 -6.16
C VAL A 220 7.66 2.19 -6.54
N GLU A 221 8.25 2.60 -7.67
CA GLU A 221 9.58 2.13 -8.08
C GLU A 221 10.69 2.58 -7.13
N GLU A 222 10.59 3.78 -6.54
CA GLU A 222 11.54 4.23 -5.51
C GLU A 222 11.47 3.33 -4.27
N LEU A 223 10.27 2.96 -3.81
CA LEU A 223 10.10 2.03 -2.69
C LEU A 223 10.62 0.63 -3.03
N ALA A 224 10.46 0.17 -4.27
CA ALA A 224 10.99 -1.12 -4.72
C ALA A 224 12.53 -1.13 -4.81
N GLY A 225 13.14 0.00 -5.18
CA GLY A 225 14.58 0.10 -5.37
C GLY A 225 15.37 0.49 -4.10
N MET A 226 14.71 0.65 -2.96
CA MET A 226 15.33 1.21 -1.76
C MET A 226 16.49 0.35 -1.23
N THR A 227 17.65 0.98 -1.03
CA THR A 227 18.84 0.37 -0.44
C THR A 227 19.14 0.96 0.95
N ILE A 228 20.04 0.34 1.72
CA ILE A 228 20.49 0.86 3.02
C ILE A 228 21.11 2.26 2.87
N ALA A 229 21.90 2.46 1.81
CA ALA A 229 22.50 3.74 1.50
C ALA A 229 21.46 4.81 1.13
N ASP A 230 20.38 4.44 0.46
CA ASP A 230 19.29 5.37 0.16
C ASP A 230 18.48 5.71 1.42
N PHE A 231 18.20 4.74 2.29
CA PHE A 231 17.54 4.98 3.58
C PHE A 231 18.29 6.00 4.44
N ARG A 232 19.62 5.87 4.52
CA ARG A 232 20.50 6.83 5.22
C ARG A 232 20.52 8.23 4.62
N ARG A 233 20.10 8.39 3.35
CA ARG A 233 20.00 9.70 2.69
C ARG A 233 18.67 10.39 2.95
N LEU A 234 17.65 9.65 3.38
CA LEU A 234 16.31 10.21 3.62
C LEU A 234 16.25 11.04 4.90
N GLY A 235 17.04 10.70 5.91
CA GLY A 235 17.05 11.42 7.19
C GLY A 235 18.40 11.31 7.88
N SER A 236 18.62 12.18 8.87
CA SER A 236 19.84 12.15 9.69
C SER A 236 19.79 11.01 10.71
N THR A 237 18.58 10.60 11.09
CA THR A 237 18.31 9.49 12.02
C THR A 237 17.46 8.41 11.35
N GLY A 238 17.50 7.19 11.89
CA GLY A 238 16.67 6.08 11.41
C GLY A 238 15.17 6.38 11.52
N GLU A 239 14.74 7.14 12.54
CA GLU A 239 13.34 7.53 12.71
C GLU A 239 12.89 8.55 11.66
N GLU A 240 13.72 9.56 11.35
CA GLU A 240 13.44 10.53 10.29
C GLU A 240 13.31 9.82 8.93
N ALA A 241 14.27 8.95 8.61
CA ALA A 241 14.25 8.17 7.37
C ALA A 241 13.02 7.26 7.25
N ALA A 242 12.59 6.64 8.35
CA ALA A 242 11.36 5.86 8.40
C ALA A 242 10.11 6.73 8.24
N GLY A 243 10.10 7.94 8.81
CA GLY A 243 9.03 8.93 8.65
C GLY A 243 8.85 9.37 7.19
N GLU A 244 9.94 9.63 6.49
CA GLU A 244 9.94 9.96 5.05
C GLU A 244 9.39 8.82 4.18
N ILE A 245 9.66 7.57 4.56
CA ILE A 245 9.06 6.42 3.88
C ILE A 245 7.56 6.30 4.19
N GLN A 246 7.18 6.55 5.44
CA GLN A 246 5.78 6.56 5.86
C GLN A 246 4.97 7.63 5.10
N GLU A 247 5.53 8.83 4.92
CA GLU A 247 4.89 9.90 4.16
C GLU A 247 4.67 9.51 2.69
N ARG A 248 5.64 8.82 2.06
CA ARG A 248 5.45 8.27 0.70
C ARG A 248 4.27 7.30 0.63
N PHE A 249 4.08 6.43 1.64
CA PHE A 249 2.90 5.54 1.69
C PHE A 249 1.60 6.31 1.88
N GLN A 250 1.61 7.36 2.70
CA GLN A 250 0.45 8.22 2.90
C GLN A 250 0.07 8.95 1.60
N LEU A 251 1.05 9.48 0.86
CA LEU A 251 0.82 10.12 -0.44
C LEU A 251 0.24 9.12 -1.47
N LEU A 252 0.70 7.87 -1.46
CA LEU A 252 0.11 6.81 -2.28
C LEU A 252 -1.33 6.48 -1.86
N GLU A 253 -1.63 6.49 -0.57
CA GLU A 253 -2.96 6.25 -0.02
C GLU A 253 -3.95 7.36 -0.39
N GLU A 254 -3.50 8.62 -0.37
CA GLU A 254 -4.29 9.78 -0.82
C GLU A 254 -4.70 9.68 -2.29
N GLN A 255 -3.88 9.04 -3.13
CA GLN A 255 -4.23 8.76 -4.52
C GLN A 255 -5.25 7.62 -4.63
N SER A 256 -4.99 6.50 -3.95
CA SER A 256 -5.95 5.41 -3.77
C SER A 256 -5.42 4.36 -2.79
N TYR A 257 -6.33 3.65 -2.12
CA TYR A 257 -5.97 2.49 -1.31
C TYR A 257 -5.24 1.40 -2.12
N ALA A 258 -5.63 1.19 -3.39
CA ALA A 258 -4.95 0.25 -4.27
C ALA A 258 -3.49 0.66 -4.57
N ALA A 259 -3.19 1.95 -4.68
CA ALA A 259 -1.83 2.45 -4.85
C ALA A 259 -0.98 2.23 -3.60
N ARG A 260 -1.54 2.41 -2.41
CA ARG A 260 -0.88 2.03 -1.14
C ARG A 260 -0.50 0.55 -1.10
N LEU A 261 -1.41 -0.35 -1.49
CA LEU A 261 -1.13 -1.80 -1.54
C LEU A 261 -0.03 -2.16 -2.55
N LYS A 262 -0.01 -1.49 -3.71
CA LYS A 262 1.10 -1.62 -4.68
C LYS A 262 2.42 -1.14 -4.08
N GLY A 263 2.41 -0.01 -3.37
CA GLY A 263 3.56 0.49 -2.63
C GLY A 263 4.07 -0.52 -1.60
N ILE A 264 3.19 -1.10 -0.78
CA ILE A 264 3.58 -2.09 0.24
C ILE A 264 4.19 -3.34 -0.44
N SER A 265 3.59 -3.79 -1.53
CA SER A 265 4.10 -4.92 -2.30
C SER A 265 5.47 -4.64 -2.92
N ALA A 266 5.70 -3.41 -3.40
CA ALA A 266 6.97 -2.95 -3.91
C ALA A 266 8.04 -2.86 -2.81
N TRP A 267 7.72 -2.22 -1.69
CA TRP A 267 8.60 -2.12 -0.52
C TRP A 267 9.09 -3.48 -0.01
N ARG A 268 8.20 -4.48 0.06
CA ARG A 268 8.56 -5.85 0.48
C ARG A 268 9.52 -6.57 -0.45
N ARG A 269 9.72 -6.06 -1.68
CA ARG A 269 10.68 -6.57 -2.66
C ARG A 269 11.95 -5.72 -2.71
N SER A 270 12.08 -4.72 -1.84
CA SER A 270 13.25 -3.87 -1.82
C SER A 270 14.45 -4.59 -1.23
N PRO A 271 15.67 -4.34 -1.75
CA PRO A 271 16.90 -4.87 -1.17
C PRO A 271 17.01 -4.57 0.33
N LEU A 272 16.60 -3.37 0.75
CA LEU A 272 16.57 -2.99 2.16
C LEU A 272 15.64 -3.91 2.98
N TYR A 273 14.43 -4.18 2.49
CA TYR A 273 13.49 -5.04 3.20
C TYR A 273 13.97 -6.50 3.27
N GLU A 274 14.62 -6.99 2.22
CA GLU A 274 15.20 -8.33 2.21
C GLU A 274 16.30 -8.47 3.28
N THR A 275 17.21 -7.49 3.37
CA THR A 275 18.22 -7.46 4.44
C THR A 275 17.59 -7.30 5.82
N TYR A 276 16.50 -6.53 5.94
CA TYR A 276 15.76 -6.41 7.20
C TYR A 276 15.22 -7.77 7.66
N VAL A 277 14.57 -8.50 6.76
CA VAL A 277 13.98 -9.82 7.07
C VAL A 277 15.06 -10.83 7.40
N SER A 278 16.21 -10.82 6.71
CA SER A 278 17.31 -11.74 7.01
C SER A 278 17.85 -11.54 8.42
N VAL A 279 18.09 -10.30 8.83
CA VAL A 279 18.57 -9.95 10.18
C VAL A 279 17.57 -10.36 11.25
N VAL A 280 16.28 -10.07 11.05
CA VAL A 280 15.24 -10.46 12.00
C VAL A 280 15.09 -11.97 12.09
N SER A 281 15.13 -12.68 10.95
CA SER A 281 15.06 -14.14 10.91
C SER A 281 16.24 -14.77 11.66
N GLU A 282 17.45 -14.25 11.47
CA GLU A 282 18.65 -14.72 12.16
C GLU A 282 18.56 -14.51 13.67
N ALA A 283 18.09 -13.33 14.12
CA ALA A 283 17.86 -13.05 15.53
C ALA A 283 16.85 -14.03 16.16
N LEU A 284 15.75 -14.32 15.45
CA LEU A 284 14.72 -15.25 15.92
C LEU A 284 15.22 -16.71 15.95
N GLN A 285 15.95 -17.15 14.92
CA GLN A 285 16.49 -18.52 14.86
C GLN A 285 17.60 -18.76 15.89
N GLY A 286 18.45 -17.75 16.12
CA GLY A 286 19.52 -17.81 17.10
C GLY A 286 19.06 -17.58 18.54
N GLY A 287 17.83 -17.10 18.77
CA GLY A 287 17.39 -16.63 20.08
C GLY A 287 18.24 -15.46 20.61
N LEU A 288 18.88 -14.72 19.70
CA LEU A 288 19.81 -13.64 20.02
C LEU A 288 19.12 -12.28 19.85
N GLY A 289 19.48 -11.30 20.67
CA GLY A 289 19.03 -9.93 20.46
C GLY A 289 19.59 -9.35 19.15
N LEU A 290 18.83 -8.46 18.51
CA LEU A 290 19.23 -7.78 17.25
C LEU A 290 20.64 -7.18 17.32
N GLU A 291 21.02 -6.63 18.47
CA GLU A 291 22.34 -6.03 18.70
C GLU A 291 23.49 -7.04 18.58
N ALA A 292 23.28 -8.28 19.02
CA ALA A 292 24.30 -9.33 18.91
C ALA A 292 24.48 -9.78 17.45
N VAL A 293 23.38 -9.90 16.71
CA VAL A 293 23.40 -10.24 15.28
C VAL A 293 24.10 -9.13 14.48
N LEU A 294 23.73 -7.87 14.70
CA LEU A 294 24.33 -6.74 13.99
C LEU A 294 25.85 -6.63 14.26
N ARG A 295 26.30 -6.86 15.50
CA ARG A 295 27.74 -6.91 15.82
C ARG A 295 28.49 -8.02 15.09
N SER A 296 27.85 -9.18 14.92
CA SER A 296 28.43 -10.29 14.16
C SER A 296 28.70 -9.88 12.70
N HIS A 297 27.74 -9.21 12.07
CA HIS A 297 27.88 -8.74 10.70
C HIS A 297 28.76 -7.48 10.55
N GLU A 298 28.89 -6.66 11.58
CA GLU A 298 29.84 -5.54 11.56
C GLU A 298 31.29 -6.04 11.47
N SER A 299 31.57 -7.22 12.04
CA SER A 299 32.90 -7.85 11.98
C SER A 299 33.26 -8.42 10.60
N SER A 300 32.27 -8.70 9.74
CA SER A 300 32.47 -9.18 8.37
C SER A 300 32.65 -8.07 7.34
N GLY A 301 32.52 -6.79 7.74
CA GLY A 301 32.76 -5.63 6.88
C GLY A 301 31.66 -5.37 5.83
N GLU A 302 30.50 -6.00 5.97
CA GLU A 302 29.34 -5.79 5.11
C GLU A 302 28.57 -4.52 5.54
N GLU A 303 28.01 -3.78 4.58
CA GLU A 303 27.21 -2.59 4.90
C GLU A 303 25.90 -3.03 5.56
N MET A 304 25.84 -2.88 6.89
CA MET A 304 24.71 -3.34 7.70
C MET A 304 24.02 -2.22 8.47
N PHE A 305 22.80 -2.50 8.92
CA PHE A 305 21.98 -1.57 9.69
C PHE A 305 22.61 -1.26 11.05
N LYS A 306 22.43 -0.02 11.50
CA LYS A 306 22.62 0.35 12.90
C LYS A 306 21.43 -0.11 13.73
N LEU A 307 21.63 -0.25 15.04
CA LEU A 307 20.56 -0.65 15.95
C LEU A 307 19.37 0.33 15.90
N GLU A 308 19.63 1.63 15.80
CA GLU A 308 18.59 2.67 15.68
C GLU A 308 17.79 2.55 14.39
N GLU A 309 18.48 2.35 13.26
CA GLU A 309 17.87 2.11 11.95
C GLU A 309 16.96 0.88 12.01
N MET A 310 17.43 -0.17 12.69
CA MET A 310 16.66 -1.38 12.87
C MET A 310 15.38 -1.19 13.70
N LYS A 311 15.46 -0.48 14.82
CA LYS A 311 14.28 -0.17 15.64
C LYS A 311 13.24 0.63 14.84
N ALA A 312 13.69 1.61 14.06
CA ALA A 312 12.81 2.40 13.21
C ALA A 312 12.13 1.55 12.14
N LEU A 313 12.87 0.65 11.49
CA LEU A 313 12.31 -0.27 10.48
C LEU A 313 11.31 -1.27 11.06
N VAL A 314 11.55 -1.80 12.27
CA VAL A 314 10.57 -2.66 12.96
C VAL A 314 9.27 -1.92 13.22
N LYS A 315 9.36 -0.68 13.72
CA LYS A 315 8.20 0.18 13.98
C LYS A 315 7.42 0.49 12.68
N LEU A 316 8.13 0.90 11.63
CA LEU A 316 7.55 1.17 10.31
C LEU A 316 6.83 -0.07 9.76
N ASN A 317 7.49 -1.22 9.76
CA ASN A 317 6.91 -2.45 9.24
C ASN A 317 5.74 -2.97 10.09
N GLY A 318 5.70 -2.63 11.39
CA GLY A 318 4.54 -2.87 12.25
C GLY A 318 3.30 -2.09 11.79
N MET A 319 3.47 -0.83 11.37
CA MET A 319 2.39 0.03 10.86
C MET A 319 1.91 -0.36 9.46
N LEU A 320 2.75 -1.03 8.68
CA LEU A 320 2.44 -1.49 7.31
C LEU A 320 1.81 -2.89 7.27
N ARG A 321 1.48 -3.48 8.43
CA ARG A 321 0.72 -4.73 8.49
C ARG A 321 -0.71 -4.46 8.03
N VAL A 322 -1.14 -5.22 7.04
CA VAL A 322 -2.51 -5.24 6.50
C VAL A 322 -3.21 -6.44 7.08
#